data_AF-A0A431L7D5-F1
#
_entry.id   AF-A0A431L7D5-F1
#
_cell.length_a   1.000
_cell.length_b   1.000
_cell.length_c   1.000
_cell.angle_alpha   90.00
_cell.angle_beta   90.00
_cell.angle_gamma   90.00
#
_symmetry.space_group_name_H-M   'P 1'
#
loop_
_entity.id
_entity.type
_entity.pdbx_description
1 polymer ?
#
loop_
_entity_poly.entity_id
_entity_poly.type
_entity_poly.pdbx_seq_one_letter_code
_entity_poly.pdbx_strand_id
1 'polypeptide(L)'
;MAERALPPYAAGGSYLSIDGAIFPLVDYTLPEINWSVHEPGTGVPTSRNDIQIGEPELGKLILSLQPQSFPLLAKWVLELGGGGHHLLDLEVLRTDLNGNVQEGFRLAGCVLTELHFPPCSATLKDVYVVRAVLQPERIAALPPGNPVKPPLGVKQRPWLVSTFGLSVDGLPTSGTLKIDGLDLTRDISARKVGEQREPLTYYGVARCSPLILTIGGRDYPAWRDFALRQLGSGAPANALGARLVFLDASLKQELGSLKLSLAGLAGFQFARVTSRGDEAVGPQGVARLPIRDIALDIP
;
A
#
# COMPACT_ATOMS: atom_id res chain seq x y z
N MET A 1 6.21 12.43 43.95
CA MET A 1 5.62 11.19 43.42
C MET A 1 6.48 10.78 42.24
N ALA A 2 7.21 9.67 42.37
CA ALA A 2 8.10 9.21 41.31
C ALA A 2 7.27 8.66 40.15
N GLU A 3 7.46 9.25 38.98
CA GLU A 3 6.97 8.75 37.70
C GLU A 3 7.63 7.38 37.48
N ARG A 4 6.84 6.33 37.73
CA ARG A 4 7.29 4.95 37.59
C ARG A 4 7.33 4.69 36.09
N ALA A 5 8.50 4.87 35.49
CA ALA A 5 8.75 4.48 34.11
C ALA A 5 8.25 3.04 33.92
N LEU A 6 7.28 2.85 33.02
CA LEU A 6 6.79 1.54 32.64
C LEU A 6 7.99 0.72 32.15
N PRO A 7 8.17 -0.52 32.61
CA PRO A 7 9.26 -1.37 32.16
C PRO A 7 9.17 -1.54 30.63
N PRO A 8 10.30 -1.69 29.92
CA PRO A 8 10.29 -2.01 28.50
C PRO A 8 9.57 -3.35 28.32
N TYR A 9 8.35 -3.32 27.79
CA TYR A 9 7.57 -4.51 27.51
C TYR A 9 8.34 -5.35 26.47
N ALA A 10 8.61 -6.62 26.79
CA ALA A 10 9.01 -7.59 25.78
C ALA A 10 7.81 -7.76 24.83
N ALA A 11 7.84 -7.04 23.71
CA ALA A 11 6.74 -6.99 22.76
C ALA A 11 6.48 -8.39 22.20
N GLY A 12 5.24 -8.85 22.30
CA GLY A 12 4.75 -10.02 21.58
C GLY A 12 4.35 -9.66 20.14
N GLY A 13 3.21 -10.17 19.68
CA GLY A 13 2.71 -9.91 18.33
C GLY A 13 1.85 -8.65 18.24
N SER A 14 1.74 -8.14 17.01
CA SER A 14 0.76 -7.12 16.64
C SER A 14 -0.31 -7.73 15.74
N TYR A 15 -1.57 -7.39 15.97
CA TYR A 15 -2.70 -7.97 15.28
C TYR A 15 -3.73 -6.92 14.89
N LEU A 16 -4.45 -7.21 13.82
CA LEU A 16 -5.63 -6.49 13.36
C LEU A 16 -6.85 -7.39 13.54
N SER A 17 -7.86 -6.90 14.24
CA SER A 17 -9.17 -7.53 14.35
C SER A 17 -10.15 -6.80 13.43
N ILE A 18 -10.81 -7.53 12.53
CA ILE A 18 -11.89 -7.03 11.67
C ILE A 18 -13.02 -8.05 11.74
N ASP A 19 -14.23 -7.61 12.08
CA ASP A 19 -15.41 -8.47 12.22
C ASP A 19 -15.19 -9.71 13.11
N GLY A 20 -14.34 -9.58 14.13
CA GLY A 20 -13.97 -10.65 15.05
C GLY A 20 -12.91 -11.64 14.53
N ALA A 21 -12.47 -11.51 13.27
CA ALA A 21 -11.35 -12.25 12.72
C ALA A 21 -10.03 -11.52 13.01
N ILE A 22 -8.99 -12.27 13.40
CA ILE A 22 -7.71 -11.72 13.83
C ILE A 22 -6.64 -12.05 12.79
N PHE A 23 -5.91 -11.04 12.34
CA PHE A 23 -4.85 -11.15 11.35
C PHE A 23 -3.54 -10.62 11.91
N PRO A 24 -2.40 -11.30 11.69
CA PRO A 24 -1.11 -10.78 12.14
C PRO A 24 -0.69 -9.57 11.30
N LEU A 25 -0.17 -8.55 11.97
CA LEU A 25 0.45 -7.38 11.36
C LEU A 25 1.97 -7.52 11.38
N VAL A 26 2.62 -7.07 10.31
CA VAL A 26 4.09 -6.90 10.33
C VAL A 26 4.45 -5.72 11.21
N ASP A 27 3.73 -4.61 11.03
CA ASP A 27 3.88 -3.37 11.77
C ASP A 27 2.62 -2.49 11.59
N TYR A 28 2.48 -1.46 12.42
CA TYR A 28 1.45 -0.43 12.25
C TYR A 28 1.88 0.92 12.84
N THR A 29 1.29 2.00 12.32
CA THR A 29 1.38 3.34 12.89
C THR A 29 -0.03 3.82 13.20
N LEU A 30 -0.27 4.14 14.48
CA LEU A 30 -1.56 4.69 14.91
C LEU A 30 -1.75 6.12 14.38
N PRO A 31 -3.01 6.55 14.18
CA PRO A 31 -3.32 7.94 13.86
C PRO A 31 -2.74 8.89 14.91
N GLU A 32 -2.09 9.95 14.45
CA GLU A 32 -1.81 11.11 15.29
C GLU A 32 -3.14 11.77 15.69
N ILE A 33 -3.21 12.28 16.92
CA ILE A 33 -4.36 13.04 17.40
C ILE A 33 -3.89 14.48 17.56
N ASN A 34 -4.38 15.35 16.68
CA ASN A 34 -4.08 16.78 16.71
C ASN A 34 -5.33 17.53 17.15
N TRP A 35 -5.16 18.62 17.89
CA TRP A 35 -6.26 19.54 18.18
C TRP A 35 -6.03 20.85 17.44
N SER A 36 -7.07 21.37 16.83
CA SER A 36 -7.03 22.73 16.28
C SER A 36 -6.79 23.73 17.42
N VAL A 37 -5.96 24.74 17.18
CA VAL A 37 -5.70 25.82 18.13
C VAL A 37 -6.30 27.10 17.55
N HIS A 38 -7.28 27.65 18.25
CA HIS A 38 -7.88 28.93 17.89
C HIS A 38 -7.19 30.03 18.67
N GLU A 39 -6.42 30.85 17.96
CA GLU A 39 -5.91 32.11 18.48
C GLU A 39 -6.98 33.20 18.30
N PRO A 40 -7.14 34.12 19.27
CA PRO A 40 -8.02 35.28 19.08
C PRO A 40 -7.54 36.09 17.87
N GLY A 41 -8.50 36.62 17.10
CA GLY A 41 -8.26 37.29 15.80
C GLY A 41 -7.30 38.49 15.84
N THR A 42 -7.03 39.09 14.67
CA THR A 42 -6.00 40.10 14.32
C THR A 42 -5.99 41.42 15.13
N GLY A 43 -5.92 41.33 16.45
CA GLY A 43 -5.64 42.39 17.40
C GLY A 43 -4.54 41.97 18.36
N VAL A 44 -3.92 42.93 19.03
CA VAL A 44 -2.87 42.65 20.03
C VAL A 44 -3.48 41.73 21.10
N PRO A 45 -2.96 40.51 21.31
CA PRO A 45 -3.53 39.58 22.27
C PRO A 45 -3.46 40.20 23.67
N THR A 46 -4.63 40.44 24.28
CA THR A 46 -4.74 41.07 25.59
C THR A 46 -4.40 40.12 26.74
N SER A 47 -4.35 38.80 26.49
CA SER A 47 -3.97 37.78 27.47
C SER A 47 -3.60 36.44 26.80
N ARG A 48 -2.70 35.66 27.42
CA ARG A 48 -2.45 34.25 27.04
C ARG A 48 -3.63 33.32 27.32
N ASN A 49 -4.65 33.78 28.04
CA ASN A 49 -5.80 32.97 28.45
C ASN A 49 -6.87 32.80 27.36
N ASP A 50 -6.70 33.44 26.20
CA ASP A 50 -7.68 33.41 25.10
C ASP A 50 -7.40 32.30 24.06
N ILE A 51 -6.36 31.49 24.27
CA ILE A 51 -6.06 30.33 23.42
C ILE A 51 -7.09 29.24 23.70
N GLN A 52 -7.90 28.89 22.70
CA GLN A 52 -8.88 27.81 22.80
C GLN A 52 -8.45 26.60 22.00
N ILE A 53 -8.60 25.42 22.60
CA ILE A 53 -8.42 24.13 21.92
C ILE A 53 -9.74 23.80 21.23
N GLY A 54 -9.70 23.62 19.92
CA GLY A 54 -10.83 23.23 19.09
C GLY A 54 -11.00 21.72 18.99
N GLU A 55 -11.67 21.29 17.93
CA GLU A 55 -11.99 19.87 17.71
C GLU A 55 -10.74 19.03 17.40
N PRO A 56 -10.73 17.75 17.82
CA PRO A 56 -9.66 16.82 17.48
C PRO A 56 -9.76 16.40 16.01
N GLU A 57 -8.61 16.40 15.33
CA GLU A 57 -8.40 15.85 14.00
C GLU A 57 -7.55 14.58 14.10
N LEU A 58 -8.06 13.48 13.54
CA LEU A 58 -7.33 12.23 13.48
C LEU A 58 -6.51 12.14 12.20
N GLY A 59 -5.25 11.77 12.34
CA GLY A 59 -4.38 11.38 11.24
C GLY A 59 -4.78 10.03 10.63
N LYS A 60 -3.85 9.44 9.88
CA LYS A 60 -4.06 8.18 9.17
C LYS A 60 -3.55 7.00 9.99
N LEU A 61 -4.30 5.89 9.97
CA LEU A 61 -3.82 4.58 10.39
C LEU A 61 -3.03 3.96 9.24
N ILE A 62 -1.83 3.45 9.53
CA ILE A 62 -0.98 2.78 8.55
C ILE A 62 -0.77 1.35 9.01
N LEU A 63 -1.04 0.37 8.13
CA LEU A 63 -0.89 -1.05 8.40
C LEU A 63 0.11 -1.66 7.42
N SER A 64 1.04 -2.47 7.92
CA SER A 64 1.98 -3.26 7.12
C SER A 64 1.52 -4.72 7.08
N LEU A 65 1.08 -5.16 5.90
CA LEU A 65 0.36 -6.41 5.70
C LEU A 65 1.15 -7.37 4.82
N GLN A 66 1.12 -8.64 5.18
CA GLN A 66 1.60 -9.72 4.32
C GLN A 66 0.40 -10.32 3.57
N PRO A 67 0.40 -10.35 2.22
CA PRO A 67 -0.76 -10.83 1.45
C PRO A 67 -1.25 -12.21 1.89
N GLN A 68 -0.33 -13.17 2.08
CA GLN A 68 -0.66 -14.52 2.51
C GLN A 68 -1.38 -14.55 3.88
N SER A 69 -0.97 -13.66 4.79
CA SER A 69 -1.54 -13.60 6.15
C SER A 69 -2.79 -12.72 6.24
N PHE A 70 -3.17 -12.03 5.15
CA PHE A 70 -4.29 -11.09 5.11
C PHE A 70 -5.15 -11.30 3.84
N PRO A 71 -6.01 -12.33 3.79
CA PRO A 71 -6.81 -12.66 2.61
C PRO A 71 -7.80 -11.54 2.22
N LEU A 72 -8.16 -10.67 3.16
CA LEU A 72 -9.00 -9.50 2.88
C LEU A 72 -8.33 -8.48 1.96
N LEU A 73 -7.01 -8.56 1.74
CA LEU A 73 -6.29 -7.66 0.85
C LEU A 73 -6.85 -7.68 -0.58
N ALA A 74 -7.23 -8.86 -1.09
CA ALA A 74 -7.80 -8.98 -2.43
C ALA A 74 -9.12 -8.19 -2.56
N LYS A 75 -9.97 -8.26 -1.52
CA LYS A 75 -11.21 -7.47 -1.46
C LYS A 75 -10.92 -5.98 -1.39
N TRP A 76 -9.91 -5.57 -0.61
CA TRP A 76 -9.49 -4.16 -0.50
C TRP A 76 -8.98 -3.58 -1.82
N VAL A 77 -8.22 -4.37 -2.59
CA VAL A 77 -7.79 -3.98 -3.95
C VAL A 77 -8.98 -3.76 -4.87
N LEU A 78 -9.93 -4.70 -4.89
CA LEU A 78 -11.13 -4.59 -5.72
C LEU A 78 -12.02 -3.42 -5.31
N GLU A 79 -12.19 -3.18 -4.02
CA GLU A 79 -12.97 -2.06 -3.51
C GLU A 79 -12.38 -0.72 -3.91
N LEU A 80 -11.07 -0.55 -3.69
CA LEU A 80 -10.38 0.69 -3.99
C LEU A 80 -10.33 0.93 -5.51
N GLY A 81 -10.02 -0.11 -6.30
CA GLY A 81 -9.97 -0.04 -7.77
C GLY A 81 -11.34 0.17 -8.43
N GLY A 82 -12.39 -0.45 -7.89
CA GLY A 82 -13.76 -0.37 -8.40
C GLY A 82 -14.53 0.89 -7.96
N GLY A 83 -13.93 1.75 -7.14
CA GLY A 83 -14.56 2.96 -6.62
C GLY A 83 -15.53 2.72 -5.45
N GLY A 84 -15.65 1.49 -4.97
CA GLY A 84 -16.39 1.17 -3.76
C GLY A 84 -15.76 1.82 -2.53
N HIS A 85 -16.55 2.04 -1.48
CA HIS A 85 -16.05 2.47 -0.19
C HIS A 85 -16.93 1.86 0.90
N HIS A 86 -16.31 1.14 1.82
CA HIS A 86 -16.95 0.65 3.04
C HIS A 86 -16.26 1.26 4.26
N LEU A 87 -17.08 1.65 5.22
CA LEU A 87 -16.61 2.00 6.55
C LEU A 87 -16.29 0.72 7.30
N LEU A 88 -15.07 0.63 7.80
CA LEU A 88 -14.55 -0.51 8.53
C LEU A 88 -14.40 -0.15 10.00
N ASP A 89 -14.98 -0.97 10.87
CA ASP A 89 -14.66 -0.94 12.29
C ASP A 89 -13.59 -2.00 12.54
N LEU A 90 -12.49 -1.59 13.16
CA LEU A 90 -11.31 -2.43 13.32
C LEU A 90 -10.67 -2.21 14.69
N GLU A 91 -9.95 -3.22 15.17
CA GLU A 91 -9.18 -3.13 16.40
C GLU A 91 -7.73 -3.47 16.13
N VAL A 92 -6.81 -2.64 16.61
CA VAL A 92 -5.37 -2.91 16.57
C VAL A 92 -4.95 -3.36 17.96
N LEU A 93 -4.35 -4.54 18.05
CA LEU A 93 -4.02 -5.20 19.31
C LEU A 93 -2.52 -5.49 19.37
N ARG A 94 -1.91 -5.20 20.52
CA ARG A 94 -0.52 -5.58 20.85
C ARG A 94 -0.53 -6.54 22.02
N THR A 95 0.15 -7.67 21.86
CA THR A 95 0.20 -8.71 22.90
C THR A 95 1.58 -8.82 23.54
N ASP A 96 1.65 -9.51 24.68
CA ASP A 96 2.90 -10.06 25.20
C ASP A 96 3.25 -11.39 24.51
N LEU A 97 4.36 -12.01 24.94
CA LEU A 97 4.82 -13.33 24.46
C LEU A 97 3.85 -14.48 24.77
N ASN A 98 2.94 -14.29 25.73
CA ASN A 98 1.92 -15.26 26.11
C ASN A 98 0.60 -15.04 25.34
N GLY A 99 0.53 -14.03 24.47
CA GLY A 99 -0.67 -13.67 23.70
C GLY A 99 -1.69 -12.82 24.47
N ASN A 100 -1.38 -12.36 25.69
CA ASN A 100 -2.27 -11.47 26.42
C ASN A 100 -2.21 -10.06 25.83
N VAL A 101 -3.38 -9.44 25.63
CA VAL A 101 -3.46 -8.07 25.10
C VAL A 101 -2.94 -7.09 26.16
N GLN A 102 -1.84 -6.42 25.83
CA GLN A 102 -1.24 -5.38 26.67
C GLN A 102 -1.79 -4.01 26.31
N GLU A 103 -2.06 -3.79 25.03
CA GLU A 103 -2.55 -2.53 24.50
C GLU A 103 -3.48 -2.81 23.31
N GLY A 104 -4.57 -2.06 23.22
CA GLY A 104 -5.53 -2.21 22.15
C GLY A 104 -6.21 -0.89 21.83
N PHE A 105 -6.52 -0.67 20.55
CA PHE A 105 -7.26 0.49 20.07
C PHE A 105 -8.39 0.03 19.17
N ARG A 106 -9.59 0.52 19.41
CA ARG A 106 -10.72 0.41 18.50
C ARG A 106 -10.75 1.65 17.62
N LEU A 107 -10.75 1.45 16.32
CA LEU A 107 -10.94 2.50 15.33
C LEU A 107 -12.25 2.24 14.59
N ALA A 108 -13.12 3.25 14.54
CA ALA A 108 -14.43 3.14 13.92
C ALA A 108 -14.54 4.05 12.70
N GLY A 109 -15.35 3.62 11.72
CA GLY A 109 -15.58 4.37 10.50
C GLY A 109 -14.33 4.50 9.62
N CYS A 110 -13.45 3.49 9.61
CA CYS A 110 -12.21 3.56 8.85
C CYS A 110 -12.47 3.40 7.36
N VAL A 111 -11.99 4.34 6.56
CA VAL A 111 -12.03 4.26 5.09
C VAL A 111 -10.65 3.92 4.58
N LEU A 112 -10.54 2.91 3.72
CA LEU A 112 -9.31 2.62 2.99
C LEU A 112 -9.03 3.71 1.95
N THR A 113 -7.90 4.40 2.10
CA THR A 113 -7.50 5.50 1.19
C THR A 113 -6.40 5.10 0.23
N GLU A 114 -5.42 4.32 0.71
CA GLU A 114 -4.22 3.99 -0.06
C GLU A 114 -3.81 2.54 0.14
N LEU A 115 -3.33 1.92 -0.94
CA LEU A 115 -2.59 0.66 -0.92
C LEU A 115 -1.26 0.87 -1.66
N HIS A 116 -0.15 0.57 -1.00
CA HIS A 116 1.18 0.63 -1.58
C HIS A 116 1.78 -0.77 -1.66
N PHE A 117 2.05 -1.19 -2.89
CA PHE A 117 2.72 -2.42 -3.22
C PHE A 117 4.22 -2.16 -3.34
N PRO A 118 5.08 -2.92 -2.67
CA PRO A 118 6.51 -2.69 -2.71
C PRO A 118 7.09 -3.04 -4.09
N PRO A 119 8.25 -2.46 -4.45
CA PRO A 119 8.94 -2.80 -5.69
C PRO A 119 9.42 -4.26 -5.67
N CYS A 120 9.46 -4.89 -6.85
CA CYS A 120 10.02 -6.22 -7.04
C CYS A 120 11.39 -6.12 -7.71
N SER A 121 12.39 -6.79 -7.15
CA SER A 121 13.75 -6.84 -7.70
C SER A 121 14.41 -8.16 -7.33
N ALA A 122 15.04 -8.82 -8.31
CA ALA A 122 15.76 -10.08 -8.09
C ALA A 122 16.93 -9.94 -7.10
N THR A 123 17.40 -8.71 -6.85
CA THR A 123 18.52 -8.43 -5.93
C THR A 123 18.08 -8.29 -4.47
N LEU A 124 16.79 -8.05 -4.21
CA LEU A 124 16.26 -7.80 -2.87
C LEU A 124 15.73 -9.11 -2.24
N LYS A 125 16.03 -9.35 -0.96
CA LYS A 125 15.61 -10.59 -0.27
C LYS A 125 14.50 -10.35 0.75
N ASP A 126 13.86 -9.18 0.68
CA ASP A 126 12.86 -8.76 1.65
C ASP A 126 11.52 -9.47 1.42
N VAL A 127 10.73 -9.53 2.49
CA VAL A 127 9.37 -10.04 2.42
C VAL A 127 8.50 -9.01 1.71
N TYR A 128 7.57 -9.48 0.89
CA TYR A 128 6.60 -8.65 0.21
C TYR A 128 5.54 -8.16 1.21
N VAL A 129 5.65 -6.89 1.60
CA VAL A 129 4.77 -6.24 2.58
C VAL A 129 4.01 -5.10 1.89
N VAL A 130 2.68 -5.22 1.86
CA VAL A 130 1.78 -4.20 1.31
C VAL A 130 1.37 -3.25 2.42
N ARG A 131 1.51 -1.96 2.19
CA ARG A 131 1.13 -0.92 3.15
C ARG A 131 -0.27 -0.43 2.84
N ALA A 132 -1.20 -0.60 3.79
CA ALA A 132 -2.54 -0.06 3.70
C ALA A 132 -2.66 1.19 4.57
N VAL A 133 -3.31 2.22 4.04
CA VAL A 133 -3.54 3.48 4.74
C VAL A 133 -5.03 3.70 4.86
N LEU A 134 -5.49 3.91 6.09
CA LEU A 134 -6.89 4.09 6.42
C LEU A 134 -7.10 5.41 7.16
N GLN A 135 -8.21 6.09 6.86
CA GLN A 135 -8.64 7.28 7.57
C GLN A 135 -9.77 6.89 8.55
N PRO A 136 -9.52 6.89 9.87
CA PRO A 136 -10.55 6.62 10.88
C PRO A 136 -11.38 7.87 11.18
N GLU A 137 -12.63 7.68 11.59
CA GLU A 137 -13.47 8.75 12.14
C GLU A 137 -13.28 8.88 13.66
N ARG A 138 -13.09 7.76 14.35
CA ARG A 138 -12.97 7.70 15.81
C ARG A 138 -11.91 6.70 16.23
N ILE A 139 -11.24 6.99 17.34
CA ILE A 139 -10.32 6.09 18.01
C ILE A 139 -10.63 6.05 19.51
N ALA A 140 -10.61 4.85 20.10
CA ALA A 140 -10.79 4.63 21.53
C ALA A 140 -9.81 3.56 22.02
N ALA A 141 -9.27 3.76 23.22
CA ALA A 141 -8.47 2.73 23.88
C ALA A 141 -9.37 1.56 24.30
N LEU A 142 -8.90 0.34 24.08
CA LEU A 142 -9.51 -0.87 24.62
C LEU A 142 -8.85 -1.20 25.96
N PRO A 143 -9.61 -1.71 26.94
CA PRO A 143 -9.01 -2.20 28.17
C PRO A 143 -8.07 -3.37 27.85
N PRO A 144 -6.96 -3.52 28.62
CA PRO A 144 -6.17 -4.74 28.55
C PRO A 144 -7.08 -5.93 28.86
N GLY A 145 -6.91 -7.01 28.09
CA GLY A 145 -7.98 -7.98 27.94
C GLY A 145 -7.50 -9.39 27.72
N ASN A 146 -8.48 -10.26 27.49
CA ASN A 146 -8.27 -11.70 27.32
C ASN A 146 -7.24 -12.02 26.25
N PRO A 147 -6.55 -13.16 26.37
CA PRO A 147 -5.57 -13.58 25.40
C PRO A 147 -6.18 -13.65 24.01
N VAL A 148 -5.52 -12.99 23.07
CA VAL A 148 -5.77 -13.19 21.65
C VAL A 148 -5.20 -14.56 21.32
N LYS A 149 -6.07 -15.47 20.89
CA LYS A 149 -5.61 -16.70 20.26
C LYS A 149 -5.16 -16.31 18.85
N PRO A 150 -3.84 -16.27 18.56
CA PRO A 150 -3.42 -16.10 17.18
C PRO A 150 -4.08 -17.21 16.36
N PRO A 151 -4.54 -16.93 15.14
CA PRO A 151 -5.03 -17.99 14.27
C PRO A 151 -3.95 -19.07 14.20
N LEU A 152 -4.30 -20.31 14.53
CA LEU A 152 -3.48 -21.50 14.28
C LEU A 152 -3.41 -21.69 12.77
N GLY A 153 -2.66 -20.83 12.09
CA GLY A 153 -2.49 -20.83 10.66
C GLY A 153 -1.45 -21.87 10.28
N VAL A 154 -1.78 -22.68 9.27
CA VAL A 154 -0.77 -23.41 8.48
C VAL A 154 0.32 -22.41 8.12
N LYS A 155 1.59 -22.74 8.39
CA LYS A 155 2.74 -21.86 8.11
C LYS A 155 2.78 -21.57 6.60
N GLN A 156 2.15 -20.48 6.18
CA GLN A 156 2.12 -20.08 4.78
C GLN A 156 3.46 -19.48 4.40
N ARG A 157 3.89 -19.76 3.15
CA ARG A 157 5.19 -19.31 2.67
C ARG A 157 5.14 -17.81 2.43
N PRO A 158 6.09 -17.03 2.96
CA PRO A 158 6.11 -15.61 2.72
C PRO A 158 6.37 -15.32 1.25
N TRP A 159 5.65 -14.35 0.70
CA TRP A 159 5.95 -13.82 -0.61
C TRP A 159 7.24 -12.99 -0.51
N LEU A 160 8.14 -13.10 -1.48
CA LEU A 160 9.39 -12.33 -1.50
C LEU A 160 9.38 -11.37 -2.68
N VAL A 161 10.04 -10.22 -2.52
CA VAL A 161 10.18 -9.22 -3.59
C VAL A 161 11.10 -9.70 -4.73
N SER A 162 11.91 -10.74 -4.52
CA SER A 162 12.82 -11.32 -5.52
C SER A 162 12.26 -12.48 -6.31
N THR A 163 11.31 -13.24 -5.75
CA THR A 163 10.75 -14.43 -6.40
C THR A 163 9.48 -14.07 -7.14
N PHE A 164 9.64 -13.38 -8.27
CA PHE A 164 8.52 -12.95 -9.10
C PHE A 164 8.71 -13.33 -10.57
N GLY A 165 7.59 -13.49 -11.26
CA GLY A 165 7.51 -13.61 -12.70
C GLY A 165 6.60 -12.53 -13.27
N LEU A 166 7.02 -11.89 -14.36
CA LEU A 166 6.19 -10.93 -15.08
C LEU A 166 5.83 -11.50 -16.45
N SER A 167 4.61 -11.25 -16.89
CA SER A 167 4.18 -11.44 -18.28
C SER A 167 3.43 -10.20 -18.74
N VAL A 168 3.71 -9.76 -19.98
CA VAL A 168 3.05 -8.64 -20.65
C VAL A 168 2.70 -9.12 -22.05
N ASP A 169 1.47 -8.87 -22.49
CA ASP A 169 0.98 -9.37 -23.77
C ASP A 169 1.86 -8.93 -24.95
N GLY A 170 2.34 -9.90 -25.72
CA GLY A 170 3.13 -9.65 -26.93
C GLY A 170 4.55 -9.13 -26.71
N LEU A 171 5.05 -9.09 -25.47
CA LEU A 171 6.39 -8.59 -25.15
C LEU A 171 7.20 -9.58 -24.29
N PRO A 172 8.51 -9.74 -24.54
CA PRO A 172 9.35 -10.59 -23.73
C PRO A 172 9.62 -9.91 -22.37
N THR A 173 9.46 -10.66 -21.29
CA THR A 173 9.58 -10.15 -19.90
C THR A 173 10.63 -10.90 -19.07
N SER A 174 11.29 -11.86 -19.68
CA SER A 174 12.27 -12.76 -19.08
C SER A 174 13.58 -12.08 -18.63
N GLY A 175 13.83 -10.85 -19.08
CA GLY A 175 14.94 -9.98 -18.73
C GLY A 175 14.49 -8.73 -17.96
N THR A 176 13.29 -8.76 -17.36
CA THR A 176 12.84 -7.72 -16.43
C THR A 176 13.71 -7.76 -15.18
N LEU A 177 14.42 -6.67 -14.91
CA LEU A 177 15.33 -6.57 -13.78
C LEU A 177 14.61 -6.11 -12.52
N LYS A 178 13.71 -5.14 -12.68
CA LYS A 178 13.01 -4.46 -11.59
C LYS A 178 11.61 -4.03 -12.04
N ILE A 179 10.68 -4.12 -11.11
CA ILE A 179 9.36 -3.52 -11.18
C ILE A 179 9.28 -2.51 -10.02
N ASP A 180 8.95 -1.26 -10.30
CA ASP A 180 8.77 -0.28 -9.22
C ASP A 180 7.49 -0.56 -8.42
N GLY A 181 7.38 0.07 -7.25
CA GLY A 181 6.19 -0.05 -6.43
C GLY A 181 4.94 0.47 -7.15
N LEU A 182 3.79 -0.12 -6.81
CA LEU A 182 2.49 0.29 -7.33
C LEU A 182 1.71 0.94 -6.19
N ASP A 183 1.11 2.09 -6.47
CA ASP A 183 0.31 2.84 -5.51
C ASP A 183 -1.11 2.92 -6.05
N LEU A 184 -2.07 2.57 -5.20
CA LEU A 184 -3.49 2.79 -5.46
C LEU A 184 -3.98 3.79 -4.42
N THR A 185 -4.33 5.00 -4.84
CA THR A 185 -4.64 6.12 -3.95
C THR A 185 -5.96 6.74 -4.33
N ARG A 186 -6.82 7.01 -3.36
CA ARG A 186 -8.03 7.81 -3.57
C ARG A 186 -7.95 9.10 -2.77
N ASP A 187 -8.49 10.16 -3.36
CA ASP A 187 -8.66 11.43 -2.66
C ASP A 187 -9.93 11.38 -1.80
N ILE A 188 -9.82 11.84 -0.56
CA ILE A 188 -10.97 12.15 0.29
C ILE A 188 -11.13 13.66 0.31
N SER A 189 -12.33 14.14 -0.01
CA SER A 189 -12.68 15.54 0.13
C SER A 189 -13.89 15.67 1.05
N ALA A 190 -13.73 16.46 2.11
CA ALA A 190 -14.86 16.90 2.94
C ALA A 190 -15.21 18.33 2.53
N ARG A 191 -16.49 18.61 2.24
CA ARG A 191 -16.93 19.99 2.09
C ARG A 191 -16.94 20.66 3.45
N LYS A 192 -16.30 21.84 3.55
CA LYS A 192 -16.20 22.60 4.80
C LYS A 192 -17.60 23.00 5.30
N VAL A 193 -17.74 22.99 6.63
CA VAL A 193 -18.94 23.40 7.36
C VAL A 193 -19.35 24.82 6.94
N GLY A 194 -20.61 24.99 6.51
CA GLY A 194 -21.17 26.26 6.05
C GLY A 194 -22.05 26.17 4.79
N GLU A 195 -21.91 25.12 3.98
CA GLU A 195 -22.74 24.91 2.77
C GLU A 195 -23.95 23.98 3.01
N GLN A 196 -23.88 23.07 3.98
CA GLN A 196 -24.96 22.16 4.38
C GLN A 196 -24.91 21.91 5.90
N ARG A 197 -26.05 21.49 6.49
CA ARG A 197 -26.17 21.19 7.93
C ARG A 197 -25.29 20.02 8.39
N GLU A 198 -24.90 19.13 7.47
CA GLU A 198 -24.00 18.01 7.73
C GLU A 198 -22.93 17.97 6.63
N PRO A 199 -21.64 17.89 6.98
CA PRO A 199 -20.57 17.75 5.99
C PRO A 199 -20.66 16.37 5.32
N LEU A 200 -20.97 16.34 4.02
CA LEU A 200 -20.86 15.11 3.21
C LEU A 200 -19.39 14.88 2.82
N THR A 201 -18.87 13.71 3.17
CA THR A 201 -17.58 13.21 2.70
C THR A 201 -17.73 12.63 1.30
N TYR A 202 -16.92 13.10 0.35
CA TYR A 202 -16.84 12.59 -1.01
C TYR A 202 -15.57 11.75 -1.19
N TYR A 203 -15.77 10.51 -1.64
CA TYR A 203 -14.69 9.59 -1.99
C TYR A 203 -14.44 9.63 -3.51
N GLY A 204 -13.23 10.03 -3.90
CA GLY A 204 -12.82 10.00 -5.29
C GLY A 204 -12.65 8.56 -5.82
N VAL A 205 -12.63 8.45 -7.15
CA VAL A 205 -12.16 7.23 -7.83
C VAL A 205 -10.67 7.07 -7.55
N ALA A 206 -10.24 5.87 -7.18
CA ALA A 206 -8.83 5.64 -6.92
C ALA A 206 -8.02 5.77 -8.21
N ARG A 207 -6.82 6.34 -8.09
CA ARG A 207 -5.82 6.45 -9.14
C ARG A 207 -4.77 5.39 -8.88
N CYS A 208 -4.38 4.69 -9.94
CA CYS A 208 -3.29 3.73 -9.88
C CYS A 208 -2.03 4.36 -10.50
N SER A 209 -0.89 4.24 -9.82
CA SER A 209 0.40 4.62 -10.40
C SER A 209 0.70 3.72 -11.62
N PRO A 210 1.44 4.21 -12.62
CA PRO A 210 1.79 3.39 -13.77
C PRO A 210 2.71 2.24 -13.36
N LEU A 211 2.58 1.10 -14.02
CA LEU A 211 3.56 0.02 -13.93
C LEU A 211 4.86 0.47 -14.62
N ILE A 212 5.92 0.59 -13.83
CA ILE A 212 7.26 0.96 -14.31
C ILE A 212 8.15 -0.27 -14.30
N LEU A 213 8.68 -0.60 -15.48
CA LEU A 213 9.53 -1.78 -15.70
C LEU A 213 10.93 -1.34 -16.10
N THR A 214 11.94 -1.86 -15.41
CA THR A 214 13.34 -1.78 -15.85
C THR A 214 13.71 -3.05 -16.59
N ILE A 215 14.05 -2.90 -17.86
CA ILE A 215 14.21 -3.98 -18.81
C ILE A 215 15.66 -4.03 -19.23
N GLY A 216 16.31 -5.19 -19.12
CA GLY A 216 17.73 -5.34 -19.41
C GLY A 216 18.03 -6.29 -20.57
N GLY A 217 19.23 -6.12 -21.12
CA GLY A 217 19.93 -7.14 -21.88
C GLY A 217 19.16 -7.64 -23.10
N ARG A 218 18.75 -8.91 -23.07
CA ARG A 218 18.16 -9.62 -24.22
C ARG A 218 16.76 -9.13 -24.62
N ASP A 219 15.98 -8.59 -23.69
CA ASP A 219 14.61 -8.16 -23.97
C ASP A 219 14.56 -6.71 -24.46
N TYR A 220 15.62 -5.94 -24.19
CA TYR A 220 15.70 -4.52 -24.55
C TYR A 220 15.42 -4.24 -26.04
N PRO A 221 16.00 -4.94 -27.03
CA PRO A 221 15.74 -4.66 -28.43
C PRO A 221 14.26 -4.80 -28.81
N ALA A 222 13.58 -5.82 -28.29
CA ALA A 222 12.16 -6.04 -28.58
C ALA A 222 11.28 -4.91 -28.02
N TRP A 223 11.56 -4.46 -26.79
CA TRP A 223 10.86 -3.34 -26.17
C TRP A 223 11.14 -2.00 -26.87
N ARG A 224 12.40 -1.76 -27.25
CA ARG A 224 12.81 -0.60 -28.04
C ARG A 224 12.05 -0.55 -29.36
N ASP A 225 12.03 -1.66 -30.09
CA ASP A 225 11.40 -1.74 -31.41
C ASP A 225 9.87 -1.65 -31.31
N PHE A 226 9.28 -2.17 -30.23
CA PHE A 226 7.87 -1.94 -29.92
C PHE A 226 7.56 -0.46 -29.70
N ALA A 227 8.35 0.24 -28.87
CA ALA A 227 8.17 1.66 -28.60
C ALA A 227 8.31 2.51 -29.88
N LEU A 228 9.32 2.22 -30.72
CA LEU A 228 9.54 2.92 -31.99
C LEU A 228 8.42 2.66 -33.00
N ARG A 229 7.91 1.43 -33.09
CA ARG A 229 6.77 1.11 -33.96
C ARG A 229 5.51 1.86 -33.54
N GLN A 230 5.23 1.90 -32.24
CA GLN A 230 4.07 2.62 -31.73
C GLN A 230 4.17 4.12 -32.05
N LEU A 231 5.34 4.73 -31.83
CA LEU A 231 5.61 6.12 -32.20
C LEU A 231 5.41 6.36 -33.71
N GLY A 232 5.96 5.49 -34.56
CA GLY A 232 5.85 5.62 -36.02
C GLY A 232 4.44 5.39 -36.58
N SER A 233 3.60 4.64 -35.86
CA SER A 233 2.22 4.34 -36.29
C SER A 233 1.25 5.51 -36.12
N GLY A 234 1.51 6.43 -35.17
CA GLY A 234 0.60 7.51 -34.81
C GLY A 234 -0.75 7.05 -34.22
N ALA A 235 -0.96 5.74 -34.05
CA ALA A 235 -2.19 5.17 -33.52
C ALA A 235 -2.22 5.25 -31.98
N PRO A 236 -3.41 5.30 -31.36
CA PRO A 236 -3.53 5.20 -29.92
C PRO A 236 -2.91 3.88 -29.41
N ALA A 237 -2.32 3.93 -28.22
CA ALA A 237 -1.71 2.77 -27.60
C ALA A 237 -2.75 1.65 -27.45
N ASN A 238 -2.43 0.44 -27.92
CA ASN A 238 -3.27 -0.72 -27.72
C ASN A 238 -3.26 -1.11 -26.23
N ALA A 239 -4.42 -1.51 -25.71
CA ALA A 239 -4.50 -2.07 -24.37
C ALA A 239 -3.68 -3.36 -24.30
N LEU A 240 -3.01 -3.58 -23.17
CA LEU A 240 -2.18 -4.76 -22.92
C LEU A 240 -2.62 -5.40 -21.61
N GLY A 241 -2.67 -6.73 -21.54
CA GLY A 241 -2.70 -7.45 -20.29
C GLY A 241 -1.29 -7.56 -19.71
N ALA A 242 -1.21 -7.50 -18.38
CA ALA A 242 -0.02 -7.91 -17.66
C ALA A 242 -0.38 -8.73 -16.43
N ARG A 243 0.50 -9.67 -16.08
CA ARG A 243 0.35 -10.51 -14.89
C ARG A 243 1.68 -10.60 -14.16
N LEU A 244 1.69 -10.12 -12.93
CA LEU A 244 2.78 -10.27 -11.99
C LEU A 244 2.46 -11.43 -11.06
N VAL A 245 3.32 -12.44 -11.04
CA VAL A 245 3.15 -13.67 -10.28
C VAL A 245 4.20 -13.73 -9.20
N PHE A 246 3.79 -14.05 -7.97
CA PHE A 246 4.69 -14.31 -6.85
C PHE A 246 4.93 -15.81 -6.76
N LEU A 247 6.19 -16.19 -6.72
CA LEU A 247 6.63 -17.57 -6.76
C LEU A 247 7.26 -17.96 -5.43
N ASP A 248 7.22 -19.26 -5.12
CA ASP A 248 7.98 -19.81 -4.02
C ASP A 248 9.50 -19.79 -4.30
N ALA A 249 10.30 -20.17 -3.29
CA ALA A 249 11.76 -20.23 -3.42
C ALA A 249 12.25 -21.21 -4.51
N SER A 250 11.39 -22.14 -4.97
CA SER A 250 11.71 -23.05 -6.08
C SER A 250 11.46 -22.43 -7.46
N LEU A 251 10.83 -21.25 -7.52
CA LEU A 251 10.40 -20.55 -8.73
C LEU A 251 9.39 -21.34 -9.58
N LYS A 252 8.67 -22.30 -8.97
CA LYS A 252 7.74 -23.19 -9.69
C LYS A 252 6.30 -23.07 -9.21
N GLN A 253 6.10 -22.87 -7.90
CA GLN A 253 4.77 -22.77 -7.33
C GLN A 253 4.37 -21.31 -7.23
N GLU A 254 3.22 -20.98 -7.81
CA GLU A 254 2.58 -19.69 -7.65
C GLU A 254 2.00 -19.58 -6.23
N LEU A 255 2.39 -18.53 -5.51
CA LEU A 255 1.85 -18.18 -4.20
C LEU A 255 0.69 -17.17 -4.32
N GLY A 256 0.60 -16.46 -5.43
CA GLY A 256 -0.48 -15.55 -5.79
C GLY A 256 -0.10 -14.64 -6.96
N SER A 257 -1.03 -13.83 -7.44
CA SER A 257 -0.78 -12.97 -8.59
C SER A 257 -1.55 -11.65 -8.58
N LEU A 258 -0.94 -10.63 -9.20
CA LEU A 258 -1.55 -9.38 -9.57
C LEU A 258 -1.86 -9.41 -11.07
N LYS A 259 -3.14 -9.30 -11.42
CA LYS A 259 -3.63 -9.17 -12.80
C LYS A 259 -3.84 -7.69 -13.08
N LEU A 260 -3.24 -7.19 -14.15
CA LEU A 260 -3.22 -5.77 -14.51
C LEU A 260 -3.78 -5.59 -15.92
N SER A 261 -4.74 -4.69 -16.07
CA SER A 261 -5.20 -4.21 -17.38
C SER A 261 -4.50 -2.89 -17.67
N LEU A 262 -3.67 -2.84 -18.72
CA LEU A 262 -2.86 -1.66 -19.06
C LEU A 262 -3.50 -0.89 -20.21
N ALA A 263 -3.34 0.44 -20.18
CA ALA A 263 -3.76 1.32 -21.28
C ALA A 263 -2.84 1.25 -22.51
N GLY A 264 -1.70 0.55 -22.38
CA GLY A 264 -0.63 0.47 -23.37
C GLY A 264 0.65 1.16 -22.89
N LEU A 265 1.64 1.30 -23.77
CA LEU A 265 2.91 1.95 -23.46
C LEU A 265 2.78 3.47 -23.60
N ALA A 266 2.93 4.19 -22.48
CA ALA A 266 2.84 5.64 -22.43
C ALA A 266 4.21 6.33 -22.44
N GLY A 267 5.27 5.62 -22.07
CA GLY A 267 6.62 6.15 -22.11
C GLY A 267 7.67 5.05 -22.16
N PHE A 268 8.74 5.31 -22.90
CA PHE A 268 9.91 4.45 -22.94
C PHE A 268 11.17 5.32 -22.86
N GLN A 269 12.01 5.08 -21.86
CA GLN A 269 13.29 5.73 -21.71
C GLN A 269 14.39 4.78 -22.20
N PHE A 270 15.13 5.21 -23.21
CA PHE A 270 16.27 4.46 -23.75
C PHE A 270 17.44 4.46 -22.76
N ALA A 271 18.32 3.47 -22.91
CA ALA A 271 19.56 3.38 -22.16
C ALA A 271 20.34 4.70 -22.24
N ARG A 272 20.80 5.21 -21.11
CA ARG A 272 21.82 6.27 -21.12
C ARG A 272 23.10 5.67 -21.66
N VAL A 273 23.60 6.21 -22.77
CA VAL A 273 24.93 5.89 -23.28
C VAL A 273 25.94 6.64 -22.42
N THR A 274 26.54 5.96 -21.43
CA THR A 274 27.64 6.53 -20.66
C THR A 274 28.92 6.43 -21.48
N SER A 275 29.40 7.56 -21.98
CA SER A 275 30.65 7.66 -22.73
C SER A 275 31.87 7.62 -21.79
N ARG A 276 32.11 6.51 -21.10
CA ARG A 276 33.41 6.12 -20.51
C ARG A 276 33.28 4.85 -19.67
N GLY A 277 34.02 3.80 -20.04
CA GLY A 277 34.76 2.94 -19.12
C GLY A 277 34.02 1.96 -18.20
N ASP A 278 32.70 1.96 -18.10
CA ASP A 278 31.98 0.90 -17.37
C ASP A 278 31.63 -0.24 -18.33
N GLU A 279 32.53 -1.22 -18.42
CA GLU A 279 32.23 -2.52 -19.00
C GLU A 279 31.17 -3.27 -18.16
N ALA A 280 30.30 -4.00 -18.86
CA ALA A 280 29.43 -5.10 -18.39
C ALA A 280 27.95 -4.83 -18.02
N VAL A 281 27.40 -3.61 -18.19
CA VAL A 281 25.93 -3.44 -18.12
C VAL A 281 25.37 -3.32 -19.54
N GLY A 282 24.81 -4.41 -20.05
CA GLY A 282 24.10 -4.41 -21.34
C GLY A 282 22.99 -3.35 -21.40
N PRO A 283 22.48 -3.00 -22.59
CA PRO A 283 21.53 -1.90 -22.73
C PRO A 283 20.28 -2.14 -21.87
N GLN A 284 19.82 -1.08 -21.20
CA GLN A 284 18.63 -1.09 -20.34
C GLN A 284 17.62 -0.05 -20.78
N GLY A 285 16.33 -0.33 -20.61
CA GLY A 285 15.25 0.61 -20.90
C GLY A 285 14.27 0.67 -19.74
N VAL A 286 13.60 1.81 -19.59
CA VAL A 286 12.51 1.97 -18.60
C VAL A 286 11.21 2.17 -19.34
N ALA A 287 10.28 1.22 -19.19
CA ALA A 287 8.94 1.30 -19.76
C ALA A 287 7.94 1.79 -18.71
N ARG A 288 7.00 2.65 -19.12
CA ARG A 288 5.90 3.15 -18.28
C ARG A 288 4.57 2.76 -18.90
N LEU A 289 3.79 1.96 -18.17
CA LEU A 289 2.55 1.35 -18.60
C LEU A 289 1.41 1.77 -17.65
N PRO A 290 0.55 2.74 -18.02
CA PRO A 290 -0.55 3.14 -17.16
C PRO A 290 -1.52 1.99 -16.91
N ILE A 291 -1.91 1.79 -15.65
CA ILE A 291 -2.85 0.76 -15.23
C ILE A 291 -4.27 1.33 -15.29
N ARG A 292 -5.19 0.58 -15.91
CA ARG A 292 -6.63 0.86 -15.93
C ARG A 292 -7.37 0.11 -14.84
N ASP A 293 -6.97 -1.14 -14.59
CA ASP A 293 -7.60 -2.00 -13.60
C ASP A 293 -6.57 -2.97 -13.00
N ILE A 294 -6.79 -3.34 -11.73
CA ILE A 294 -5.91 -4.18 -10.93
C ILE A 294 -6.74 -5.16 -10.10
N ALA A 295 -6.38 -6.43 -10.15
CA ALA A 295 -6.96 -7.48 -9.32
C ALA A 295 -5.85 -8.29 -8.65
N LEU A 296 -6.02 -8.56 -7.36
CA LEU A 296 -5.13 -9.41 -6.57
C LEU A 296 -5.79 -10.76 -6.34
N ASP A 297 -5.02 -11.82 -6.59
CA ASP A 297 -5.41 -13.21 -6.43
C ASP A 297 -4.52 -13.84 -5.36
N ILE A 298 -5.15 -14.26 -4.25
CA ILE A 298 -4.50 -14.95 -3.13
C ILE A 298 -5.18 -16.32 -3.03
N PRO A 299 -4.47 -17.42 -3.35
CA PRO A 299 -5.01 -18.77 -3.38
C PRO A 299 -5.35 -19.36 -2.01
#